data_AF-A0A975SNJ1-F1
#
_entry.id   AF-A0A975SNJ1-F1
#
_cell.length_a   1.000
_cell.length_b   1.000
_cell.length_c   1.000
_cell.angle_alpha   90.00
_cell.angle_beta   90.00
_cell.angle_gamma   90.00
#
_symmetry.space_group_name_H-M   'P 1'
#
loop_
_entity.id
_entity.type
_entity.pdbx_description
1 polymer ?
#
loop_
_entity_poly.entity_id
_entity_poly.type
_entity_poly.pdbx_seq_one_letter_code
_entity_poly.pdbx_strand_id
1 'polypeptide(L)' 'MSVESAKAYIERMRADEPFRRTINDCEDEAANWAYLKEAGYDFDLQEFKEAQELIYQEYGITPM' A
#
# COMPACT_ATOMS: atom_id res chain seq x y z
N MET A 1 -0.52 11.95 -4.56
CA MET A 1 -1.33 11.15 -5.50
C MET A 1 -0.39 10.69 -6.59
N SER A 2 0.36 9.61 -6.36
CA SER A 2 1.19 8.97 -7.38
C SER A 2 1.18 7.45 -7.21
N VAL A 3 1.13 6.73 -8.34
CA VAL A 3 1.26 5.26 -8.40
C VAL A 3 2.59 4.79 -7.80
N GLU A 4 3.66 5.57 -7.89
CA GLU A 4 4.95 5.22 -7.28
C GLU A 4 4.89 5.16 -5.75
N SER A 5 4.15 6.09 -5.13
CA SER A 5 3.91 6.06 -3.67
C SER A 5 3.10 4.83 -3.26
N ALA A 6 2.09 4.47 -4.05
CA ALA A 6 1.32 3.26 -3.82
C ALA A 6 2.18 1.98 -3.97
N LYS A 7 3.07 1.94 -4.97
CA LYS A 7 4.00 0.82 -5.16
C LYS A 7 4.94 0.66 -3.97
N ALA A 8 5.56 1.76 -3.52
CA ALA A 8 6.43 1.76 -2.36
C ALA A 8 5.71 1.34 -1.07
N TYR A 9 4.43 1.72 -0.91
CA TYR A 9 3.60 1.26 0.19
C TYR A 9 3.36 -0.26 0.14
N ILE A 10 2.99 -0.81 -1.03
CA ILE A 10 2.75 -2.26 -1.19
C ILE A 10 4.04 -3.06 -0.96
N GLU A 11 5.18 -2.57 -1.46
CA GLU A 11 6.49 -3.18 -1.22
C GLU A 11 6.83 -3.19 0.27
N ARG A 12 6.62 -2.07 0.96
CA ARG A 12 6.82 -1.99 2.42
C ARG A 12 5.87 -2.91 3.16
N MET A 13 4.59 -2.99 2.78
CA MET A 13 3.64 -3.94 3.37
C MET A 13 4.08 -5.40 3.24
N ARG A 14 4.89 -5.74 2.23
CA ARG A 14 5.44 -7.09 2.05
C ARG A 14 6.75 -7.30 2.82
N ALA A 15 7.62 -6.30 2.86
CA ALA A 15 8.94 -6.38 3.47
C ALA A 15 8.94 -6.10 4.99
N ASP A 16 7.98 -5.31 5.47
CA ASP A 16 7.90 -4.77 6.82
C ASP A 16 6.65 -5.31 7.53
N GLU A 17 6.81 -6.48 8.15
CA GLU A 17 5.74 -7.16 8.91
C GLU A 17 5.14 -6.31 10.06
N PRO A 18 5.92 -5.59 10.90
CA PRO A 18 5.33 -4.77 11.95
C PRO A 18 4.54 -3.59 11.37
N PHE A 19 5.02 -2.96 10.30
CA PHE A 19 4.24 -1.93 9.60
C PHE A 19 2.91 -2.50 9.06
N ARG A 20 2.97 -3.66 8.39
CA ARG A 20 1.77 -4.35 7.91
C ARG A 20 0.78 -4.65 9.03
N ARG A 21 1.29 -5.09 10.19
CA ARG A 21 0.45 -5.37 11.35
C ARG A 21 -0.19 -4.10 11.90
N THR A 22 0.55 -3.00 12.03
CA THR A 22 0.00 -1.72 12.46
C THR A 22 -1.14 -1.25 11.56
N ILE A 23 -0.97 -1.38 10.24
CA ILE A 23 -2.02 -1.01 9.29
C ILE A 23 -3.25 -1.93 9.40
N ASN A 24 -3.04 -3.25 9.48
CA ASN A 24 -4.14 -4.23 9.57
C ASN A 24 -4.87 -4.19 10.92
N ASP A 25 -4.17 -3.88 12.01
CA ASP A 25 -4.77 -3.73 13.34
C ASP A 25 -5.45 -2.35 13.50
N CYS A 26 -5.23 -1.42 12.57
CA CYS A 26 -5.89 -0.12 12.57
C CYS A 26 -7.31 -0.26 11.96
N GLU A 27 -8.31 -0.32 12.84
CA GLU A 27 -9.73 -0.42 12.46
C GLU A 27 -10.29 0.90 11.90
N ASP A 28 -9.65 2.03 12.20
CA ASP A 28 -10.07 3.35 11.73
C ASP A 28 -9.38 3.71 10.41
N GLU A 29 -10.16 3.70 9.34
CA GLU A 29 -9.71 4.04 8.00
C GLU A 29 -9.06 5.44 7.95
N ALA A 30 -9.61 6.41 8.70
CA ALA A 30 -9.06 7.76 8.73
C ALA A 30 -7.70 7.83 9.45
N ALA A 31 -7.52 7.05 10.51
CA ALA A 31 -6.23 6.95 11.20
C ALA A 31 -5.17 6.25 10.34
N ASN A 32 -5.56 5.21 9.60
CA ASN A 32 -4.69 4.55 8.63
C ASN A 32 -4.23 5.53 7.54
N TRP A 33 -5.15 6.29 6.95
CA TRP A 33 -4.81 7.31 5.95
C TRP A 33 -3.90 8.41 6.50
N ALA A 34 -4.12 8.85 7.75
CA ALA A 34 -3.25 9.83 8.39
C ALA A 34 -1.83 9.27 8.59
N TYR A 35 -1.72 8.03 9.06
CA TYR A 35 -0.43 7.35 9.25
C TYR A 35 0.33 7.17 7.92
N LEU A 36 -0.37 6.82 6.84
CA LEU A 36 0.20 6.75 5.51
C LEU A 36 0.76 8.10 5.06
N LYS A 37 -0.01 9.18 5.25
CA LYS A 37 0.44 10.55 4.94
C LYS A 37 1.64 10.99 5.77
N GLU A 38 1.67 10.67 7.07
CA GLU A 38 2.83 10.94 7.93
C GLU A 38 4.07 10.15 7.51
N ALA A 39 3.89 8.92 7.01
CA ALA A 39 4.96 8.11 6.44
C ALA A 39 5.39 8.59 5.04
N GLY A 40 4.77 9.63 4.49
CA GLY A 40 5.09 10.21 3.18
C GLY A 40 4.38 9.52 2.01
N TYR A 41 3.42 8.64 2.28
CA TYR A 41 2.60 8.01 1.26
C TYR A 41 1.36 8.86 0.98
N ASP A 42 1.22 9.27 -0.28
CA ASP A 42 0.07 10.02 -0.76
C ASP A 42 -0.40 9.41 -2.07
N PHE A 43 -1.43 8.58 -2.00
CA PHE A 43 -2.04 7.90 -3.14
C PHE A 43 -3.53 7.65 -2.90
N ASP A 44 -4.28 7.45 -3.98
CA ASP A 44 -5.70 7.10 -3.92
C ASP A 44 -5.93 5.61 -4.18
N LEU A 45 -7.16 5.16 -3.92
CA LEU A 45 -7.54 3.77 -4.12
C LEU A 45 -7.35 3.28 -5.57
N GLN A 46 -7.46 4.18 -6.55
CA GLN A 46 -7.21 3.87 -7.96
C GLN A 46 -5.72 3.60 -8.22
N GLU A 47 -4.84 4.46 -7.71
CA GLU A 47 -3.40 4.32 -7.83
C GLU A 47 -2.88 3.10 -7.07
N PHE A 48 -3.50 2.78 -5.94
CA PHE A 48 -3.25 1.54 -5.21
C PHE A 48 -3.54 0.31 -6.05
N LYS A 49 -4.69 0.26 -6.75
CA LYS A 49 -5.03 -0.83 -7.65
C LYS A 49 -4.05 -0.95 -8.82
N GLU A 50 -3.69 0.18 -9.44
CA GLU A 50 -2.70 0.18 -10.52
C GLU A 50 -1.33 -0.31 -10.04
N ALA A 51 -0.86 0.16 -8.89
CA ALA A 51 0.40 -0.31 -8.30
C ALA A 51 0.35 -1.80 -7.93
N GLN A 52 -0.78 -2.27 -7.43
CA GLN A 52 -1.01 -3.67 -7.12
C GLN A 52 -0.98 -4.54 -8.39
N GLU A 53 -1.62 -4.12 -9.48
CA GLU A 53 -1.55 -4.80 -10.78
C GLU A 53 -0.13 -4.83 -11.35
N LEU A 54 0.60 -3.72 -11.27
CA LEU A 54 2.00 -3.64 -11.71
C LEU A 54 2.89 -4.61 -10.92
N ILE A 55 2.74 -4.65 -9.60
CA ILE A 55 3.45 -5.62 -8.75
C ILE A 55 3.02 -7.05 -9.08
N TYR A 56 1.75 -7.31 -9.34
CA TYR A 56 1.31 -8.65 -9.75
C TYR A 56 1.91 -9.10 -11.07
N GLN A 57 1.96 -8.21 -12.06
CA GLN A 57 2.61 -8.47 -13.34
C GLN A 57 4.12 -8.68 -13.18
N GLU A 58 4.79 -7.87 -12.35
CA GLU A 58 6.24 -7.93 -12.11
C GLU A 58 6.66 -9.22 -11.39
N TYR A 59 5.86 -9.68 -10.42
CA TYR A 59 6.14 -10.90 -9.65
C TYR A 59 5.48 -12.17 -10.24
N GLY A 60 4.71 -12.06 -11.33
CA GLY A 60 4.01 -13.17 -11.97
C GLY A 60 2.90 -13.79 -11.09
N ILE A 61 2.37 -13.04 -10.13
CA ILE A 61 1.34 -13.51 -9.21
C ILE A 61 0.00 -13.01 -9.76
N THR A 62 -0.69 -13.83 -10.56
CA THR A 62 -2.07 -13.52 -10.99
C THR A 62 -3.03 -13.69 -9.81
N PRO A 63 -3.81 -12.66 -9.42
CA PRO A 63 -4.97 -12.89 -8.59
C PRO A 63 -5.96 -13.75 -9.41
N MET A 64 -6.18 -14.99 -8.98
CA MET A 64 -7.25 -15.88 -9.50
C MET A 64 -8.62 -15.39 -9.03
#